data_AF-A0A1G9G361-F1
#
_entry.id   AF-A0A1G9G361-F1
#
_cell.length_a   1.000
_cell.length_b   1.000
_cell.length_c   1.000
_cell.angle_alpha   90.00
_cell.angle_beta   90.00
_cell.angle_gamma   90.00
#
_symmetry.space_group_name_H-M   'P 1'
#
loop_
_entity.id
_entity.type
_entity.pdbx_description
1 polymer ?
#
loop_
_entity_poly.entity_id
_entity_poly.type
_entity_poly.pdbx_seq_one_letter_code
_entity_poly.pdbx_strand_id
1 'polypeptide(L)'
;MLEKYKSFRKKRRIKKVKDANGEPLKKIHFWQYLHRTVFHKRIGEDLYSVDVDLYGKELMGPESALYKNGVRIKESTVPSVYEVPGGFIEVETTTYGVKKINYVTDTDEVQLIPDRHSLEGKRASFDSKFLSASKWVGYIAIVILIIGLIIAIPAVK
;
A
#
# COMPACT_ATOMS: atom_id res chain seq x y z
N MET A 1 -21.81 12.72 -12.16
CA MET A 1 -21.16 11.41 -12.40
C MET A 1 -20.30 11.59 -13.65
N LEU A 2 -18.97 11.63 -13.50
CA LEU A 2 -18.02 12.02 -14.56
C LEU A 2 -18.12 11.10 -15.78
N GLU A 3 -17.97 11.66 -16.99
CA GLU A 3 -18.15 10.92 -18.25
C GLU A 3 -17.06 9.84 -18.44
N LYS A 4 -15.87 10.09 -17.88
CA LYS A 4 -14.72 9.16 -17.77
C LYS A 4 -15.01 7.90 -16.93
N TYR A 5 -16.14 7.87 -16.20
CA TYR A 5 -16.51 6.84 -15.22
C TYR A 5 -17.63 5.88 -15.66
N LYS A 6 -18.03 5.90 -16.93
CA LYS A 6 -19.16 5.10 -17.43
C LYS A 6 -18.90 3.59 -17.61
N SER A 7 -17.71 3.06 -17.29
CA SER A 7 -17.48 1.63 -17.46
C SER A 7 -18.19 0.79 -16.38
N PHE A 8 -18.95 -0.22 -16.81
CA PHE A 8 -19.71 -1.12 -15.91
C PHE A 8 -18.83 -1.78 -14.83
N ARG A 9 -17.55 -2.06 -15.14
CA ARG A 9 -16.57 -2.59 -14.18
C ARG A 9 -16.30 -1.62 -13.03
N LYS A 10 -16.18 -0.31 -13.30
CA LYS A 10 -15.93 0.70 -12.26
C LYS A 10 -17.16 0.95 -11.38
N LYS A 11 -18.38 0.93 -11.94
CA LYS A 11 -19.62 1.02 -11.16
C LYS A 11 -19.74 -0.08 -10.10
N ARG A 12 -19.31 -1.32 -10.42
CA ARG A 12 -19.27 -2.40 -9.44
C ARG A 12 -18.26 -2.14 -8.32
N ARG A 13 -17.11 -1.50 -8.61
CA ARG A 13 -16.10 -1.15 -7.62
C ARG A 13 -16.60 -0.08 -6.65
N ILE A 14 -17.30 0.94 -7.15
CA ILE A 14 -17.92 1.98 -6.32
C ILE A 14 -18.97 1.35 -5.38
N LYS A 15 -19.79 0.41 -5.86
CA LYS A 15 -20.78 -0.30 -5.03
C LYS A 15 -20.19 -1.20 -3.94
N LYS A 16 -18.90 -1.58 -4.04
CA LYS A 16 -18.23 -2.41 -3.02
C LYS A 16 -17.72 -1.59 -1.84
N VAL A 17 -17.76 -0.27 -1.94
CA VAL A 17 -17.29 0.61 -0.88
C VAL A 17 -18.34 0.65 0.22
N LYS A 18 -17.92 0.34 1.44
CA LYS A 18 -18.73 0.41 2.65
C LYS A 18 -18.30 1.63 3.45
N ASP A 19 -19.26 2.25 4.13
CA ASP A 19 -18.95 3.29 5.11
C ASP A 19 -18.27 2.66 6.32
N ALA A 20 -17.27 3.35 6.86
CA ALA A 20 -16.48 2.89 7.99
C ALA A 20 -16.86 3.64 9.27
N ASN A 21 -16.63 3.00 10.42
CA ASN A 21 -17.07 3.49 11.73
C ASN A 21 -16.21 4.64 12.32
N GLY A 22 -15.40 5.34 11.52
CA GLY A 22 -14.60 6.46 12.02
C GLY A 22 -13.35 6.05 12.81
N GLU A 23 -12.85 4.83 12.65
CA GLU A 23 -11.64 4.40 13.37
C GLU A 23 -10.42 5.27 13.01
N PRO A 24 -9.54 5.61 13.97
CA PRO A 24 -8.31 6.33 13.66
C PRO A 24 -7.37 5.47 12.80
N LEU A 25 -6.51 6.14 12.02
CA LEU A 25 -5.48 5.50 11.23
C LEU A 25 -4.55 4.68 12.14
N LYS A 26 -4.59 3.35 11.98
CA LYS A 26 -3.75 2.44 12.79
C LYS A 26 -2.29 2.68 12.44
N LYS A 27 -1.47 2.88 13.48
CA LYS A 27 -0.01 2.96 13.34
C LYS A 27 0.53 1.68 12.68
N ILE A 28 1.33 1.85 11.65
CA ILE A 28 1.99 0.75 10.95
C ILE A 28 3.23 0.35 11.75
N HIS A 29 3.35 -0.93 12.08
CA HIS A 29 4.55 -1.50 12.67
C HIS A 29 5.59 -1.82 11.59
N PHE A 30 6.87 -1.92 11.94
CA PHE A 30 7.93 -2.06 10.94
C PHE A 30 7.82 -3.36 10.10
N TRP A 31 7.34 -4.45 10.69
CA TRP A 31 7.04 -5.69 9.96
C TRP A 31 5.85 -5.55 9.01
N GLN A 32 4.91 -4.65 9.32
CA GLN A 32 3.71 -4.42 8.51
C GLN A 32 4.01 -3.66 7.22
N TYR A 33 5.15 -2.99 7.09
CA TYR A 33 5.51 -2.31 5.84
C TYR A 33 5.67 -3.24 4.64
N LEU A 34 5.89 -4.55 4.87
CA LEU A 34 6.02 -5.53 3.80
C LEU A 34 4.71 -5.79 3.05
N HIS A 35 3.57 -5.63 3.73
CA HIS A 35 2.25 -5.93 3.17
C HIS A 35 1.27 -4.76 3.25
N ARG A 36 1.58 -3.71 4.01
CA ARG A 36 0.71 -2.57 4.21
C ARG A 36 1.37 -1.28 3.75
N THR A 37 0.64 -0.53 2.94
CA THR A 37 1.12 0.73 2.35
C THR A 37 0.09 1.83 2.57
N VAL A 38 0.55 3.03 2.88
CA VAL A 38 -0.31 4.20 3.07
C VAL A 38 0.15 5.31 2.13
N PHE A 39 -0.81 5.93 1.48
CA PHE A 39 -0.62 7.03 0.54
C PHE A 39 -1.44 8.22 0.97
N HIS A 40 -0.91 9.43 0.78
CA HIS A 40 -1.56 10.66 1.19
C HIS A 40 -1.76 11.61 0.00
N LYS A 41 -2.86 12.35 0.07
CA LYS A 41 -3.16 13.47 -0.82
C LYS A 41 -3.92 14.53 -0.07
N ARG A 42 -3.42 15.76 -0.15
CA ARG A 42 -4.19 16.93 0.28
C ARG A 42 -5.15 17.31 -0.85
N ILE A 43 -6.44 17.39 -0.52
CA ILE A 43 -7.51 17.81 -1.43
C ILE A 43 -8.22 18.96 -0.73
N GLY A 44 -8.02 20.18 -1.22
CA GLY A 44 -8.42 21.39 -0.49
C GLY A 44 -7.65 21.53 0.83
N GLU A 45 -8.37 21.70 1.93
CA GLU A 45 -7.81 21.81 3.29
C GLU A 45 -7.65 20.45 3.98
N ASP A 46 -8.34 19.42 3.48
CA ASP A 46 -8.39 18.10 4.08
C ASP A 46 -7.27 17.17 3.58
N LEU A 47 -6.72 16.35 4.48
CA LEU A 47 -5.76 15.31 4.16
C LEU A 47 -6.48 13.97 3.98
N TYR A 48 -6.54 13.50 2.73
CA TYR A 48 -7.02 12.17 2.41
C TYR A 48 -5.87 11.17 2.45
N SER A 49 -6.10 10.03 3.12
CA SER A 49 -5.11 8.96 3.20
C SER A 49 -5.74 7.65 2.75
N VAL A 50 -5.04 6.89 1.93
CA VAL A 50 -5.45 5.57 1.47
C VAL A 50 -4.52 4.57 2.09
N ASP A 51 -5.06 3.68 2.89
CA ASP A 51 -4.35 2.53 3.44
C ASP A 51 -4.73 1.29 2.65
N VAL A 52 -3.73 0.53 2.22
CA VAL A 52 -3.90 -0.71 1.48
C VAL A 52 -3.17 -1.81 2.20
N ASP A 53 -3.92 -2.83 2.59
CA ASP A 53 -3.40 -4.07 3.18
C ASP A 53 -3.46 -5.18 2.14
N LEU A 54 -2.29 -5.67 1.71
CA LEU A 54 -2.14 -6.70 0.70
C LEU A 54 -2.58 -8.09 1.19
N TYR A 55 -2.55 -8.33 2.49
CA TYR A 55 -2.96 -9.61 3.08
C TYR A 55 -4.43 -9.60 3.51
N GLY A 56 -4.99 -8.41 3.78
CA GLY A 56 -6.39 -8.24 4.14
C GLY A 56 -6.80 -9.15 5.31
N LYS A 57 -8.11 -9.37 5.50
CA LYS A 57 -8.58 -10.46 6.37
C LYS A 57 -8.55 -11.77 5.58
N GLU A 58 -7.90 -12.78 6.16
CA GLU A 58 -7.55 -14.16 5.74
C GLU A 58 -8.35 -14.86 4.61
N LEU A 59 -9.54 -14.39 4.20
CA LEU A 59 -10.36 -14.96 3.12
C LEU A 59 -10.89 -13.97 2.07
N MET A 60 -10.77 -12.65 2.26
CA MET A 60 -11.41 -11.65 1.38
C MET A 60 -10.45 -11.02 0.36
N GLY A 61 -9.15 -11.32 0.45
CA GLY A 61 -8.12 -10.72 -0.40
C GLY A 61 -7.75 -9.30 0.03
N PRO A 62 -6.98 -8.56 -0.80
CA PRO A 62 -6.43 -7.27 -0.41
C PRO A 62 -7.53 -6.24 -0.08
N GLU A 63 -7.35 -5.53 1.02
CA GLU A 63 -8.29 -4.51 1.49
C GLU A 63 -7.72 -3.11 1.34
N SER A 64 -8.63 -2.15 1.17
CA SER A 64 -8.32 -0.73 1.11
C SER A 64 -9.25 0.05 2.02
N ALA A 65 -8.71 1.13 2.59
CA ALA A 65 -9.40 2.00 3.50
C ALA A 65 -9.09 3.46 3.16
N LEU A 66 -10.13 4.28 3.07
CA LEU A 66 -10.00 5.71 2.89
C LEU A 66 -10.18 6.42 4.24
N TYR A 67 -9.25 7.30 4.53
CA TYR A 67 -9.22 8.15 5.70
C TYR A 67 -9.32 9.61 5.28
N LYS A 68 -10.03 10.41 6.08
CA LYS A 68 -10.06 11.86 6.02
C LYS A 68 -9.50 12.41 7.33
N ASN A 69 -8.43 13.21 7.26
CA ASN A 69 -7.74 13.77 8.42
C ASN A 69 -7.38 12.72 9.49
N GLY A 70 -6.98 11.53 9.05
CA GLY A 70 -6.62 10.41 9.93
C GLY A 70 -7.81 9.60 10.47
N VAL A 71 -9.05 9.92 10.10
CA VAL A 71 -10.27 9.21 10.51
C VAL A 71 -10.79 8.36 9.35
N ARG A 72 -11.02 7.06 9.56
CA ARG A 72 -11.48 6.13 8.53
C ARG A 72 -12.93 6.45 8.15
N ILE A 73 -13.16 6.78 6.89
CA ILE A 73 -14.49 7.13 6.39
C ILE A 73 -15.08 6.02 5.53
N LYS A 74 -14.26 5.27 4.79
CA LYS A 74 -14.71 4.21 3.88
C LYS A 74 -13.75 3.04 3.84
N GLU A 75 -14.26 1.86 3.52
CA GLU A 75 -13.47 0.63 3.34
C GLU A 75 -13.98 -0.21 2.17
N SER A 76 -13.09 -0.94 1.51
CA SER A 76 -13.45 -1.80 0.39
C SER A 76 -12.35 -2.81 0.04
N THR A 77 -12.73 -3.94 -0.54
CA THR A 77 -11.80 -4.90 -1.14
C THR A 77 -11.26 -4.37 -2.47
N VAL A 78 -9.95 -4.50 -2.70
CA VAL A 78 -9.27 -4.04 -3.91
C VAL A 78 -9.60 -4.98 -5.08
N PRO A 79 -9.79 -4.49 -6.31
CA PRO A 79 -9.74 -3.09 -6.75
C PRO A 79 -10.95 -2.25 -6.33
N SER A 80 -10.70 -1.05 -5.82
CA SER A 80 -11.71 -0.14 -5.26
C SER A 80 -11.60 1.26 -5.86
N VAL A 81 -12.71 2.00 -5.81
CA VAL A 81 -12.78 3.41 -6.24
C VAL A 81 -13.57 4.18 -5.20
N TYR A 82 -12.94 5.18 -4.60
CA TYR A 82 -13.56 6.04 -3.60
C TYR A 82 -13.96 7.39 -4.18
N GLU A 83 -15.16 7.84 -3.86
CA GLU A 83 -15.62 9.19 -4.19
C GLU A 83 -15.06 10.18 -3.17
N VAL A 84 -14.43 11.25 -3.67
CA VAL A 84 -13.83 12.34 -2.88
C VAL A 84 -14.17 13.69 -3.53
N PRO A 85 -14.02 14.82 -2.82
CA PRO A 85 -14.25 16.14 -3.44
C PRO A 85 -13.41 16.32 -4.71
N GLY A 86 -14.06 16.79 -5.79
CA GLY A 86 -13.41 17.08 -7.07
C GLY A 86 -13.08 15.87 -7.95
N GLY A 87 -13.34 14.62 -7.51
CA GLY A 87 -13.04 13.46 -8.34
C GLY A 87 -13.15 12.12 -7.60
N PHE A 88 -12.25 11.21 -7.94
CA PHE A 88 -12.24 9.85 -7.40
C PHE A 88 -10.82 9.41 -7.08
N ILE A 89 -10.68 8.55 -6.09
CA ILE A 89 -9.43 7.86 -5.79
C ILE A 89 -9.56 6.42 -6.25
N GLU A 90 -8.74 6.01 -7.23
CA GLU A 90 -8.69 4.64 -7.72
C GLU A 90 -7.55 3.87 -7.07
N VAL A 91 -7.87 2.66 -6.58
CA VAL A 91 -6.90 1.75 -5.97
C VAL A 91 -6.91 0.44 -6.75
N GLU A 92 -5.75 0.05 -7.29
CA GLU A 92 -5.55 -1.28 -7.86
C GLU A 92 -4.27 -1.92 -7.34
N THR A 93 -4.36 -3.20 -7.03
CA THR A 93 -3.24 -4.08 -6.67
C THR A 93 -3.06 -5.15 -7.73
N THR A 94 -1.88 -5.75 -7.72
CA THR A 94 -1.49 -6.95 -8.45
C THR A 94 -1.02 -8.01 -7.44
N THR A 95 -0.74 -9.21 -7.92
CA THR A 95 -0.11 -10.27 -7.11
C THR A 95 1.24 -9.86 -6.50
N TYR A 96 1.91 -8.86 -7.08
CA TYR A 96 3.21 -8.37 -6.62
C TYR A 96 3.12 -7.12 -5.72
N GLY A 97 1.93 -6.59 -5.48
CA GLY A 97 1.73 -5.40 -4.64
C GLY A 97 0.84 -4.33 -5.28
N VAL A 98 0.90 -3.11 -4.74
CA VAL A 98 0.12 -1.97 -5.22
C VAL A 98 0.55 -1.58 -6.64
N LYS A 99 -0.40 -1.53 -7.58
CA LYS A 99 -0.15 -1.15 -8.97
C LYS A 99 -0.32 0.35 -9.19
N LYS A 100 -1.40 0.91 -8.65
CA LYS A 100 -1.72 2.33 -8.78
C LYS A 100 -2.64 2.81 -7.67
N ILE A 101 -2.36 4.02 -7.18
CA ILE A 101 -3.26 4.80 -6.32
C ILE A 101 -3.28 6.22 -6.87
N ASN A 102 -4.33 6.56 -7.61
CA ASN A 102 -4.43 7.82 -8.35
C ASN A 102 -5.68 8.60 -7.95
N TYR A 103 -5.52 9.91 -7.82
CA TYR A 103 -6.61 10.87 -7.76
C TYR A 103 -6.94 11.30 -9.18
N VAL A 104 -8.13 10.93 -9.63
CA VAL A 104 -8.64 11.15 -10.98
C VAL A 104 -9.71 12.23 -10.90
N THR A 105 -9.47 13.36 -11.56
CA THR A 105 -10.46 14.40 -11.84
C THR A 105 -10.88 14.32 -13.30
N ASP A 106 -11.78 15.21 -13.74
CA ASP A 106 -12.13 15.30 -15.17
C ASP A 106 -10.94 15.71 -16.05
N THR A 107 -10.05 16.55 -15.52
CA THR A 107 -8.95 17.14 -16.27
C THR A 107 -7.63 16.43 -16.06
N ASP A 108 -7.40 15.86 -14.87
CA ASP A 108 -6.08 15.39 -14.46
C ASP A 108 -6.12 14.03 -13.77
N GLU A 109 -5.03 13.28 -13.93
CA GLU A 109 -4.75 12.07 -13.17
C GLU A 109 -3.45 12.27 -12.40
N VAL A 110 -3.54 12.38 -11.08
CA VAL A 110 -2.38 12.64 -10.23
C VAL A 110 -2.18 11.49 -9.26
N GLN A 111 -1.00 10.89 -9.30
CA GLN A 111 -0.61 9.83 -8.37
C GLN A 111 -0.55 10.37 -6.93
N LEU A 112 -0.99 9.57 -5.97
CA LEU A 112 -0.88 9.92 -4.56
C LEU A 112 0.57 9.78 -4.09
N ILE A 113 0.96 10.60 -3.11
CA ILE A 113 2.32 10.58 -2.56
C ILE A 113 2.38 9.47 -1.50
N PRO A 114 3.33 8.52 -1.58
CA PRO A 114 3.50 7.51 -0.54
C PRO A 114 3.87 8.17 0.79
N ASP A 115 3.36 7.64 1.90
CA ASP A 115 3.73 8.08 3.24
C ASP A 115 5.26 7.99 3.43
N ARG A 116 5.88 9.04 3.98
CA ARG A 116 7.31 9.06 4.34
C ARG A 116 7.66 7.96 5.33
N HIS A 117 6.70 7.51 6.13
CA HIS A 117 6.90 6.39 7.04
C HIS A 117 6.76 5.03 6.36
N SER A 118 6.11 4.92 5.20
CA SER A 118 6.04 3.68 4.40
C SER A 118 7.39 3.35 3.75
N LEU A 119 7.65 2.07 3.44
CA LEU A 119 8.91 1.60 2.84
C LEU A 119 9.23 2.30 1.50
N GLU A 120 8.25 2.80 0.75
CA GLU A 120 8.47 3.58 -0.47
C GLU A 120 8.95 5.01 -0.20
N GLY A 121 8.41 5.68 0.82
CA GLY A 121 8.89 6.98 1.28
C GLY A 121 10.25 6.90 1.98
N LYS A 122 10.49 5.80 2.71
CA LYS A 122 11.84 5.47 3.15
C LYS A 122 12.76 5.13 1.99
N ARG A 123 12.35 4.41 0.93
CA ARG A 123 13.15 4.15 -0.28
C ARG A 123 13.64 5.43 -0.95
N ALA A 124 12.76 6.42 -1.11
CA ALA A 124 13.12 7.74 -1.64
C ALA A 124 14.15 8.49 -0.74
N SER A 125 14.22 8.17 0.56
CA SER A 125 15.24 8.67 1.49
C SER A 125 16.42 7.71 1.71
N PHE A 126 16.25 6.42 1.42
CA PHE A 126 17.15 5.30 1.71
C PHE A 126 18.23 5.15 0.65
N ASP A 127 18.00 5.66 -0.56
CA ASP A 127 19.04 5.74 -1.59
C ASP A 127 20.29 6.48 -1.09
N SER A 128 20.16 7.36 -0.09
CA SER A 128 21.31 8.05 0.51
C SER A 128 21.98 7.31 1.69
N LYS A 129 21.31 6.36 2.36
CA LYS A 129 21.78 5.78 3.65
C LYS A 129 21.85 4.25 3.73
N PHE A 130 21.29 3.50 2.78
CA PHE A 130 21.15 2.04 2.88
C PHE A 130 22.09 1.22 1.97
N LEU A 131 23.18 1.83 1.46
CA LEU A 131 24.26 1.09 0.79
C LEU A 131 24.94 0.07 1.72
N SER A 132 24.88 0.27 3.04
CA SER A 132 25.53 -0.61 4.04
C SER A 132 24.68 -1.81 4.43
N ALA A 133 23.35 -1.67 4.53
CA ALA A 133 22.47 -2.76 4.96
C ALA A 133 22.27 -3.82 3.87
N SER A 134 22.37 -3.47 2.58
CA SER A 134 22.45 -4.46 1.50
C SER A 134 23.68 -5.37 1.65
N LYS A 135 24.81 -4.84 2.14
CA LYS A 135 26.01 -5.65 2.42
C LYS A 135 25.78 -6.63 3.56
N TRP A 136 25.08 -6.22 4.62
CA TRP A 136 24.78 -7.10 5.76
C TRP A 136 23.89 -8.29 5.39
N VAL A 137 22.90 -8.10 4.51
CA VAL A 137 22.08 -9.22 4.00
C VAL A 137 22.95 -10.22 3.25
N GLY A 138 23.87 -9.74 2.40
CA GLY A 138 24.84 -10.59 1.72
C GLY A 138 25.75 -11.35 2.68
N TYR A 139 26.30 -10.66 3.70
CA TYR A 139 27.11 -11.29 4.74
C TYR A 139 26.35 -12.37 5.52
N ILE A 140 25.12 -12.08 5.94
CA ILE A 140 24.29 -13.05 6.67
C ILE A 140 24.01 -14.28 5.80
N ALA A 141 23.70 -14.08 4.52
CA ALA A 141 23.49 -15.19 3.59
C ALA A 141 24.75 -16.06 3.42
N ILE A 142 25.92 -15.43 3.28
CA ILE A 142 27.22 -16.13 3.21
C ILE A 142 27.50 -16.91 4.50
N VAL A 143 27.26 -16.31 5.67
CA VAL A 143 27.47 -16.97 6.98
C VAL A 143 26.54 -18.18 7.12
N ILE A 144 25.26 -18.05 6.77
CA ILE A 144 24.31 -19.17 6.77
C ILE A 144 24.79 -20.29 5.82
N LEU A 145 25.27 -19.93 4.62
CA LEU A 145 25.80 -20.88 3.65
C LEU A 145 27.02 -21.64 4.20
N ILE A 146 27.96 -20.92 4.82
CA ILE A 146 29.16 -21.50 5.43
C ILE A 146 28.77 -22.45 6.56
N ILE A 147 27.86 -22.03 7.44
CA ILE A 147 27.35 -22.88 8.53
C ILE A 147 26.70 -24.14 7.97
N GLY A 148 25.85 -24.00 6.94
CA GLY A 148 25.22 -25.13 6.28
C GLY A 148 26.24 -26.10 5.67
N LEU A 149 27.31 -25.58 5.06
CA LEU A 149 28.39 -26.39 4.50
C LEU A 149 29.18 -27.14 5.59
N ILE A 150 29.50 -26.47 6.71
CA ILE A 150 30.19 -27.09 7.85
C ILE A 150 29.35 -28.23 8.44
N ILE A 151 28.04 -28.05 8.54
CA ILE A 151 27.11 -29.08 9.05
C ILE A 151 26.96 -30.23 8.05
N ALA A 152 26.98 -29.95 6.74
CA ALA A 152 26.82 -30.97 5.70
C ALA A 152 28.03 -31.90 5.56
N ILE A 153 29.27 -31.41 5.77
CA ILE A 153 30.50 -32.20 5.65
C ILE A 153 30.50 -33.48 6.52
N PRO A 154 30.16 -33.45 7.83
CA PRO A 154 30.11 -34.66 8.64
C PRO A 154 28.90 -35.55 8.35
N ALA A 155 27.85 -35.05 7.68
CA ALA A 155 26.63 -35.81 7.38
C ALA A 155 26.75 -36.71 6.13
N VAL A 156 27.80 -36.54 5.32
CA VAL A 156 28.05 -37.31 4.08
C VAL A 156 29.11 -38.40 4.29
N LYS A 157 29.40 -38.77 5.55
CA LYS A 157 30.38 -39.80 5.90
C LYS A 157 29.73 -41.04 6.50
#